data_AF-A0A971XB92-F1
#
_entry.id   AF-A0A971XB92-F1
#
_cell.length_a   1.000
_cell.length_b   1.000
_cell.length_c   1.000
_cell.angle_alpha   90.00
_cell.angle_beta   90.00
_cell.angle_gamma   90.00
#
_symmetry.space_group_name_H-M   'P 1'
#
loop_
_entity.id
_entity.type
_entity.pdbx_description
1 polymer ?
#
loop_
_entity_poly.entity_id
_entity_poly.type
_entity_poly.pdbx_seq_one_letter_code
_entity_poly.pdbx_strand_id
1 'polypeptide(L)'
;MLYFLSVLLICLNCSDPKVDQVVEDNYYIKLKDNNQSIIKSTYYGGKFSIYYETNIEETLYRKINATVDGSNSSWCRVSMDRAQSKLDISVDNNTDVSSREATIKLSSDDVVLSIVLKQEGYVSTEIEPEYKKINILSGWSPNYLDEKTKIEKAFDGDPATYFNAKSGEAAFPYDIKFVLNTTESINHLIYYPRSDNGTRWGQFGVFEVWYNTSSSEEYVKAGAFDFKEELNNPSTAFFDTPIVAPKEILIKVFSGYNKRVSIGEIEFYSESENSFDYKSIFKDLTCSELKPGITINDIDKISIPFYKNLATKLFQGEYDEEYRVQLYRPYQHPTIHASKLKTGKYSLQDNPTGIYYNNLDESLIVFVDELKGRKVSLNIVDYSESANGGITYPLSQGLNILKPSKKGLVYILYHVDDDYSLNPTKSEEIKKIELESIKIHVSTGLVNGYFDIRKNNNSDWQSIRDNAVSNEIDVLGLHSHVVWSVADYKDYNTNIVQMTTYIDNLVKQQHEFMGLYHHNKLFKNRQFMRIDYFVPAAYATDYRTVYKNTLFKEVFCSEDGFRRRMWVIGHEVGHVNQTRPGIKWHGTTEVTNNIYAL
;
A
#
# COMPACT_ATOMS: atom_id res chain seq x y z
N MET A 1 -38.45 -0.15 70.60
CA MET A 1 -39.52 -0.94 71.24
C MET A 1 -40.18 -1.74 70.12
N LEU A 2 -40.24 -3.07 70.03
CA LEU A 2 -39.64 -4.23 70.70
C LEU A 2 -40.11 -5.46 69.86
N TYR A 3 -39.23 -6.45 69.56
CA TYR A 3 -39.48 -7.87 69.14
C TYR A 3 -40.25 -8.20 67.83
N PHE A 4 -39.69 -8.96 66.87
CA PHE A 4 -39.45 -10.43 66.79
C PHE A 4 -40.74 -11.28 66.79
N LEU A 5 -41.04 -12.05 65.73
CA LEU A 5 -40.64 -13.47 65.55
C LEU A 5 -41.41 -14.12 64.37
N SER A 6 -40.72 -15.07 63.73
CA SER A 6 -41.03 -16.01 62.64
C SER A 6 -42.17 -17.02 62.88
N VAL A 7 -42.81 -17.51 61.80
CA VAL A 7 -43.15 -18.95 61.61
C VAL A 7 -43.13 -19.33 60.11
N LEU A 8 -42.43 -20.42 59.80
CA LEU A 8 -42.38 -21.16 58.53
C LEU A 8 -43.05 -22.53 58.79
N LEU A 9 -43.90 -23.03 57.87
CA LEU A 9 -43.99 -24.43 57.34
C LEU A 9 -45.40 -24.89 56.87
N ILE A 10 -45.46 -25.25 55.57
CA ILE A 10 -45.94 -26.53 54.97
C ILE A 10 -47.43 -26.77 54.61
N CYS A 11 -47.62 -26.77 53.28
CA CYS A 11 -48.31 -27.71 52.37
C CYS A 11 -49.84 -27.93 52.43
N LEU A 12 -50.51 -27.71 51.29
CA LEU A 12 -50.92 -28.77 50.34
C LEU A 12 -51.63 -28.20 49.09
N ASN A 13 -51.45 -28.91 47.98
CA ASN A 13 -51.98 -28.68 46.62
C ASN A 13 -53.48 -28.36 46.54
N CYS A 14 -53.83 -27.49 45.60
CA CYS A 14 -54.84 -27.81 44.56
C CYS A 14 -54.71 -26.83 43.39
N SER A 15 -54.34 -27.40 42.24
CA SER A 15 -54.28 -26.82 40.91
C SER A 15 -55.67 -26.57 40.32
N ASP A 16 -55.88 -25.44 39.64
CA ASP A 16 -56.88 -25.28 38.57
C ASP A 16 -56.67 -23.95 37.80
N PRO A 17 -57.17 -23.79 36.57
CA PRO A 17 -56.51 -24.19 35.32
C PRO A 17 -56.01 -22.98 34.51
N LYS A 18 -55.07 -23.27 33.60
CA LYS A 18 -54.55 -22.33 32.61
C LYS A 18 -55.69 -21.68 31.82
N VAL A 19 -55.74 -20.36 31.87
CA VAL A 19 -56.32 -19.55 30.81
C VAL A 19 -55.30 -19.57 29.67
N ASP A 20 -55.63 -20.24 28.57
CA ASP A 20 -54.89 -20.15 27.32
C ASP A 20 -54.94 -18.69 26.83
N GLN A 21 -53.91 -17.92 27.19
CA GLN A 21 -53.52 -16.79 26.37
C GLN A 21 -52.78 -17.37 25.17
N VAL A 22 -53.47 -17.36 24.02
CA VAL A 22 -52.82 -17.47 22.71
C VAL A 22 -51.84 -16.31 22.61
N VAL A 23 -50.57 -16.58 22.88
CA VAL A 23 -49.47 -15.72 22.45
C VAL A 23 -49.29 -16.05 20.98
N GLU A 24 -49.63 -15.11 20.09
CA GLU A 24 -49.17 -15.20 18.71
C GLU A 24 -47.64 -15.21 18.72
N ASP A 25 -47.05 -16.37 18.41
CA ASP A 25 -45.62 -16.50 18.17
C ASP A 25 -45.26 -15.69 16.92
N ASN A 26 -44.85 -14.42 17.11
CA ASN A 26 -44.27 -13.65 16.02
C ASN A 26 -42.91 -14.28 15.64
N TYR A 27 -42.88 -15.04 14.55
CA TYR A 27 -41.66 -15.52 13.93
C TYR A 27 -40.77 -14.33 13.49
N TYR A 28 -39.45 -14.47 13.61
CA TYR A 28 -38.48 -13.47 13.15
C TYR A 28 -37.34 -14.12 12.36
N ILE A 29 -36.74 -13.33 11.48
CA ILE A 29 -35.46 -13.60 10.84
C ILE A 29 -34.65 -12.32 10.93
N LYS A 30 -33.45 -12.37 11.51
CA LYS A 30 -32.54 -11.22 11.64
C LYS A 30 -31.10 -11.64 11.33
N LEU A 31 -30.26 -10.70 10.94
CA LEU A 31 -28.84 -10.98 10.73
C LEU A 31 -28.13 -11.16 12.09
N LYS A 32 -27.12 -12.04 12.14
CA LYS A 32 -26.20 -12.09 13.29
C LYS A 32 -25.38 -10.82 13.40
N ASP A 33 -25.03 -10.24 12.25
CA ASP A 33 -24.37 -8.95 12.15
C ASP A 33 -25.24 -8.01 11.29
N ASN A 34 -25.84 -7.01 11.95
CA ASN A 34 -26.72 -6.04 11.29
C ASN A 34 -25.99 -5.19 10.22
N ASN A 35 -24.66 -5.09 10.29
CA ASN A 35 -23.86 -4.38 9.28
C ASN A 35 -23.86 -5.10 7.93
N GLN A 36 -24.19 -6.40 7.90
CA GLN A 36 -24.28 -7.19 6.68
C GLN A 36 -25.61 -7.02 5.93
N SER A 37 -26.47 -6.09 6.35
CA SER A 37 -27.68 -5.69 5.60
C SER A 37 -27.33 -5.02 4.26
N ILE A 38 -26.11 -4.50 4.13
CA ILE A 38 -25.54 -4.02 2.87
C ILE A 38 -24.19 -4.71 2.64
N ILE A 39 -24.06 -5.41 1.53
CA ILE A 39 -22.80 -6.00 1.08
C ILE A 39 -22.21 -5.08 0.02
N LYS A 40 -20.98 -4.64 0.22
CA LYS A 40 -20.20 -3.94 -0.82
C LYS A 40 -19.26 -4.93 -1.47
N SER A 41 -19.25 -4.96 -2.80
CA SER A 41 -18.38 -5.80 -3.60
C SER A 41 -17.66 -4.95 -4.64
N THR A 42 -16.40 -5.29 -4.91
CA THR A 42 -15.69 -4.72 -6.05
C THR A 42 -16.26 -5.27 -7.36
N TYR A 43 -15.86 -4.71 -8.48
CA TYR A 43 -16.28 -5.23 -9.78
C TYR A 43 -15.84 -6.68 -10.03
N TYR A 44 -14.84 -7.24 -9.34
CA TYR A 44 -14.52 -8.68 -9.46
C TYR A 44 -15.56 -9.59 -8.81
N GLY A 45 -16.52 -9.05 -8.06
CA GLY A 45 -17.50 -9.88 -7.38
C GLY A 45 -16.83 -10.73 -6.30
N GLY A 46 -17.23 -12.00 -6.24
CA GLY A 46 -16.69 -12.98 -5.30
C GLY A 46 -17.75 -13.74 -4.54
N LYS A 47 -17.33 -14.40 -3.46
CA LYS A 47 -18.20 -15.17 -2.57
C LYS A 47 -18.29 -14.52 -1.21
N PHE A 48 -19.51 -14.39 -0.70
CA PHE A 48 -19.82 -13.79 0.60
C PHE A 48 -20.63 -14.79 1.42
N SER A 49 -20.32 -14.87 2.71
CA SER A 49 -21.09 -15.69 3.65
C SER A 49 -21.71 -14.79 4.71
N ILE A 50 -23.03 -14.92 4.90
CA ILE A 50 -23.81 -14.17 5.90
C ILE A 50 -24.48 -15.15 6.83
N TYR A 51 -24.54 -14.84 8.12
CA TYR A 51 -25.24 -15.67 9.10
C TYR A 51 -26.47 -14.95 9.65
N TYR A 52 -27.54 -15.69 9.89
CA TYR A 52 -28.81 -15.19 10.43
C TYR A 52 -29.21 -15.93 11.72
N GLU A 53 -30.18 -15.36 12.42
CA GLU A 53 -30.85 -15.91 13.58
C GLU A 53 -32.36 -15.88 13.36
N THR A 54 -33.04 -16.91 13.86
CA THR A 54 -34.49 -17.06 13.78
C THR A 54 -35.04 -17.82 14.98
N ASN A 55 -36.28 -17.56 15.39
CA ASN A 55 -37.05 -18.38 16.32
C ASN A 55 -38.02 -19.34 15.61
N ILE A 56 -37.94 -19.45 14.28
CA ILE A 56 -38.68 -20.46 13.52
C ILE A 56 -38.17 -21.83 13.97
N GLU A 57 -39.09 -22.75 14.29
CA GLU A 57 -38.70 -24.09 14.70
C GLU A 57 -37.91 -24.83 13.62
N GLU A 58 -36.93 -25.65 14.02
CA GLU A 58 -36.06 -26.38 13.09
C GLU A 58 -36.85 -27.26 12.10
N THR A 59 -37.97 -27.85 12.56
CA THR A 59 -38.90 -28.63 11.73
C THR A 59 -39.52 -27.81 10.58
N LEU A 60 -39.53 -26.49 10.70
CA LEU A 60 -40.06 -25.52 9.75
C LEU A 60 -38.99 -24.82 8.92
N TYR A 61 -37.69 -25.12 9.10
CA TYR A 61 -36.61 -24.51 8.30
C TYR A 61 -36.78 -24.67 6.78
N ARG A 62 -37.49 -25.71 6.33
CA ARG A 62 -37.86 -25.89 4.92
C ARG A 62 -38.69 -24.74 4.34
N LYS A 63 -39.37 -23.95 5.20
CA LYS A 63 -40.13 -22.76 4.82
C LYS A 63 -39.25 -21.53 4.58
N ILE A 64 -38.05 -21.51 5.17
CA ILE A 64 -37.08 -20.43 4.96
C ILE A 64 -36.49 -20.59 3.56
N ASN A 65 -36.60 -19.53 2.76
CA ASN A 65 -36.13 -19.48 1.38
C ASN A 65 -35.32 -18.21 1.13
N ALA A 66 -34.23 -18.36 0.37
CA ALA A 66 -33.40 -17.25 -0.08
C ALA A 66 -33.56 -17.08 -1.59
N THR A 67 -33.86 -15.87 -2.03
CA THR A 67 -34.00 -15.53 -3.46
C THR A 67 -33.24 -14.25 -3.79
N VAL A 68 -32.87 -14.11 -5.06
CA VAL A 68 -32.37 -12.86 -5.63
C VAL A 68 -33.46 -12.33 -6.55
N ASP A 69 -33.72 -11.02 -6.54
CA ASP A 69 -34.68 -10.41 -7.47
C ASP A 69 -34.36 -10.81 -8.92
N GLY A 70 -35.39 -11.24 -9.66
CA GLY A 70 -35.22 -12.08 -10.85
C GLY A 70 -34.40 -11.48 -12.00
N SER A 71 -34.30 -10.16 -12.13
CA SER A 71 -33.42 -9.51 -13.13
C SER A 71 -31.93 -9.66 -12.79
N ASN A 72 -31.60 -9.89 -11.51
CA ASN A 72 -30.24 -9.90 -11.00
C ASN A 72 -29.67 -11.30 -10.81
N SER A 73 -30.49 -12.35 -11.00
CA SER A 73 -30.07 -13.75 -10.82
C SER A 73 -29.04 -14.23 -11.86
N SER A 74 -28.84 -13.46 -12.94
CA SER A 74 -27.83 -13.76 -13.97
C SER A 74 -26.40 -13.58 -13.45
N TRP A 75 -26.18 -12.65 -12.52
CA TRP A 75 -24.85 -12.27 -12.01
C TRP A 75 -24.73 -12.33 -10.48
N CYS A 76 -25.83 -12.39 -9.73
CA CYS A 76 -25.86 -12.58 -8.28
C CYS A 76 -26.68 -13.83 -7.93
N ARG A 77 -26.09 -14.76 -7.19
CA ARG A 77 -26.71 -16.04 -6.83
C ARG A 77 -26.64 -16.24 -5.33
N VAL A 78 -27.70 -16.78 -4.74
CA VAL A 78 -27.75 -17.10 -3.30
C VAL A 78 -28.07 -18.57 -3.10
N SER A 79 -27.37 -19.18 -2.17
CA SER A 79 -27.66 -20.50 -1.63
C SER A 79 -27.70 -20.41 -0.11
N MET A 80 -28.32 -21.39 0.54
CA MET A 80 -28.51 -21.37 1.98
C MET A 80 -28.17 -22.73 2.61
N ASP A 81 -27.37 -22.68 3.67
CA ASP A 81 -27.21 -23.77 4.63
C ASP A 81 -28.08 -23.48 5.86
N ARG A 82 -29.20 -24.19 5.95
CA ARG A 82 -30.19 -24.02 7.03
C ARG A 82 -29.67 -24.52 8.38
N ALA A 83 -28.86 -25.58 8.39
CA ALA A 83 -28.33 -26.15 9.61
C ALA A 83 -27.36 -25.19 10.31
N GLN A 84 -26.62 -24.41 9.52
CA GLN A 84 -25.70 -23.39 10.02
C GLN A 84 -26.30 -21.98 10.10
N SER A 85 -27.58 -21.81 9.72
CA SER A 85 -28.22 -20.50 9.57
C SER A 85 -27.36 -19.54 8.73
N LYS A 86 -26.93 -20.01 7.56
CA LYS A 86 -25.94 -19.35 6.71
C LYS A 86 -26.44 -19.16 5.28
N LEU A 87 -26.21 -17.98 4.72
CA LEU A 87 -26.36 -17.66 3.30
C LEU A 87 -24.99 -17.62 2.64
N ASP A 88 -24.86 -18.27 1.48
CA ASP A 88 -23.69 -18.19 0.61
C ASP A 88 -24.09 -17.48 -0.68
N ILE A 89 -23.51 -16.31 -0.91
CA ILE A 89 -23.80 -15.41 -2.03
C ILE A 89 -22.61 -15.44 -2.98
N SER A 90 -22.88 -15.64 -4.27
CA SER A 90 -21.88 -15.61 -5.33
C SER A 90 -22.19 -14.48 -6.30
N VAL A 91 -21.20 -13.65 -6.58
CA VAL A 91 -21.31 -12.45 -7.41
C VAL A 91 -20.31 -12.58 -8.55
N ASP A 92 -20.78 -12.48 -9.78
CA ASP A 92 -19.93 -12.51 -10.97
C ASP A 92 -19.23 -11.16 -11.18
N ASN A 93 -18.19 -11.15 -12.02
CA ASN A 93 -17.52 -9.91 -12.40
C ASN A 93 -18.52 -8.93 -13.06
N ASN A 94 -18.40 -7.66 -12.73
CA ASN A 94 -19.02 -6.56 -13.44
C ASN A 94 -18.02 -6.02 -14.46
N THR A 95 -18.31 -6.16 -15.74
CA THR A 95 -17.45 -5.64 -16.82
C THR A 95 -17.84 -4.24 -17.27
N ASP A 96 -18.98 -3.73 -16.78
CA ASP A 96 -19.50 -2.42 -17.12
C ASP A 96 -18.89 -1.35 -16.20
N VAL A 97 -18.71 -0.14 -16.74
CA VAL A 97 -18.24 1.02 -15.97
C VAL A 97 -19.24 1.49 -14.91
N SER A 98 -20.52 1.15 -15.06
CA SER A 98 -21.57 1.47 -14.12
C SER A 98 -21.63 0.45 -12.98
N SER A 99 -21.77 0.95 -11.76
CA SER A 99 -22.13 0.12 -10.61
C SER A 99 -23.51 -0.52 -10.81
N ARG A 100 -23.73 -1.66 -10.17
CA ARG A 100 -25.00 -2.40 -10.19
C ARG A 100 -25.38 -2.90 -8.80
N GLU A 101 -26.66 -3.10 -8.56
CA GLU A 101 -27.18 -3.52 -7.26
C GLU A 101 -28.14 -4.71 -7.38
N ALA A 102 -28.14 -5.58 -6.36
CA ALA A 102 -29.09 -6.68 -6.24
C ALA A 102 -29.70 -6.73 -4.84
N THR A 103 -30.98 -7.09 -4.76
CA THR A 103 -31.65 -7.37 -3.49
C THR A 103 -31.76 -8.87 -3.31
N ILE A 104 -31.23 -9.37 -2.19
CA ILE A 104 -31.34 -10.74 -1.73
C ILE A 104 -32.42 -10.75 -0.64
N LYS A 105 -33.42 -11.62 -0.78
CA LYS A 105 -34.53 -11.75 0.16
C LYS A 105 -34.45 -13.10 0.85
N LEU A 106 -34.36 -13.08 2.17
CA LEU A 106 -34.55 -14.24 3.03
C LEU A 106 -35.97 -14.17 3.60
N SER A 107 -36.80 -15.16 3.31
CA SER A 107 -38.23 -15.11 3.65
C SER A 107 -38.75 -16.43 4.20
N SER A 108 -39.74 -16.35 5.08
CA SER A 108 -40.55 -17.48 5.56
C SER A 108 -41.95 -16.97 5.89
N ASP A 109 -42.98 -17.49 5.21
CA ASP A 109 -44.36 -17.00 5.31
C ASP A 109 -44.41 -15.46 5.18
N ASP A 110 -44.88 -14.72 6.21
CA ASP A 110 -44.99 -13.25 6.18
C ASP A 110 -43.69 -12.50 6.59
N VAL A 111 -42.66 -13.22 7.03
CA VAL A 111 -41.39 -12.63 7.51
C VAL A 111 -40.42 -12.49 6.34
N VAL A 112 -39.93 -11.27 6.08
CA VAL A 112 -38.96 -10.98 5.03
C VAL A 112 -37.80 -10.15 5.58
N LEU A 113 -36.58 -10.63 5.38
CA LEU A 113 -35.34 -9.92 5.59
C LEU A 113 -34.70 -9.62 4.23
N SER A 114 -34.38 -8.34 3.98
CA SER A 114 -33.73 -7.91 2.73
C SER A 114 -32.27 -7.55 2.98
N ILE A 115 -31.40 -7.98 2.07
CA ILE A 115 -29.97 -7.67 2.04
C ILE A 115 -29.68 -7.03 0.69
N VAL A 116 -29.03 -5.87 0.69
CA VAL A 116 -28.66 -5.14 -0.53
C VAL A 116 -27.21 -5.43 -0.87
N LEU A 117 -26.94 -5.98 -2.04
CA LEU A 117 -25.60 -6.11 -2.61
C LEU A 117 -25.36 -4.95 -3.56
N LYS A 118 -24.32 -4.15 -3.30
CA LYS A 118 -23.82 -3.10 -4.20
C LYS A 118 -22.49 -3.55 -4.79
N GLN A 119 -22.41 -3.60 -6.12
CA GLN A 119 -21.19 -3.96 -6.84
C GLN A 119 -20.68 -2.77 -7.65
N GLU A 120 -19.40 -2.45 -7.50
CA GLU A 120 -18.76 -1.39 -8.29
C GLU A 120 -18.69 -1.74 -9.78
N GLY A 121 -18.60 -0.70 -10.62
CA GLY A 121 -18.26 -0.81 -12.03
C GLY A 121 -16.76 -1.07 -12.26
N TYR A 122 -16.42 -1.73 -13.37
CA TYR A 122 -15.05 -1.91 -13.81
C TYR A 122 -14.49 -0.63 -14.40
N VAL A 123 -13.29 -0.25 -13.95
CA VAL A 123 -12.54 0.87 -14.50
C VAL A 123 -11.14 0.36 -14.78
N SER A 124 -10.71 0.43 -16.04
CA SER A 124 -9.36 0.02 -16.40
C SER A 124 -8.33 0.86 -15.63
N THR A 125 -7.34 0.16 -15.07
CA THR A 125 -6.15 0.76 -14.46
C THR A 125 -5.03 0.97 -15.48
N GLU A 126 -5.28 0.66 -16.76
CA GLU A 126 -4.37 1.00 -17.84
C GLU A 126 -4.45 2.50 -18.11
N ILE A 127 -3.37 3.18 -17.74
CA ILE A 127 -3.11 4.55 -18.16
C ILE A 127 -1.97 4.46 -19.17
N GLU A 128 -2.27 4.79 -20.43
CA GLU A 128 -1.24 4.94 -21.45
C GLU A 128 -0.20 5.95 -20.97
N PRO A 129 1.11 5.66 -21.09
CA PRO A 129 2.13 6.60 -20.67
C PRO A 129 1.97 7.91 -21.44
N GLU A 130 2.23 9.03 -20.75
CA GLU A 130 2.18 10.39 -21.32
C GLU A 130 3.05 10.50 -22.57
N TYR A 131 4.13 9.72 -22.61
CA TYR A 131 5.07 9.66 -23.71
C TYR A 131 5.26 8.24 -24.23
N LYS A 132 5.41 8.11 -25.55
CA LYS A 132 5.78 6.87 -26.23
C LYS A 132 7.24 6.92 -26.71
N LYS A 133 7.98 5.84 -26.47
CA LYS A 133 9.36 5.69 -26.95
C LYS A 133 9.35 5.54 -28.47
N ILE A 134 10.19 6.33 -29.14
CA ILE A 134 10.41 6.26 -30.58
C ILE A 134 11.56 5.29 -30.87
N ASN A 135 11.36 4.44 -31.86
CA ASN A 135 12.36 3.47 -32.28
C ASN A 135 13.56 4.16 -32.95
N ILE A 136 14.77 3.80 -32.54
CA ILE A 136 16.01 4.22 -33.18
C ILE A 136 16.36 3.16 -34.23
N LEU A 137 16.46 3.56 -35.50
CA LEU A 137 16.72 2.65 -36.61
C LEU A 137 18.21 2.33 -36.75
N SER A 138 19.06 3.32 -36.54
CA SER A 138 20.52 3.17 -36.56
C SER A 138 21.20 4.34 -35.85
N GLY A 139 22.48 4.17 -35.54
CA GLY A 139 23.31 5.22 -34.97
C GLY A 139 24.67 5.31 -35.66
N TRP A 140 25.34 6.44 -35.47
CA TRP A 140 26.70 6.67 -35.94
C TRP A 140 27.51 7.44 -34.91
N SER A 141 28.79 7.09 -34.78
CA SER A 141 29.79 7.81 -34.00
C SER A 141 31.12 7.80 -34.77
N PRO A 142 32.03 8.77 -34.54
CA PRO A 142 33.28 8.86 -35.28
C PRO A 142 34.26 7.72 -34.96
N ASN A 143 34.16 7.12 -33.77
CA ASN A 143 34.97 5.99 -33.33
C ASN A 143 34.36 5.30 -32.11
N TYR A 144 34.91 4.14 -31.77
CA TYR A 144 34.57 3.38 -30.56
C TYR A 144 35.80 2.63 -30.05
N LEU A 145 35.75 2.17 -28.80
CA LEU A 145 36.86 1.46 -28.15
C LEU A 145 37.10 0.07 -28.76
N ASP A 146 36.02 -0.72 -28.89
CA ASP A 146 36.03 -2.06 -29.49
C ASP A 146 34.61 -2.46 -29.94
N GLU A 147 34.47 -3.59 -30.65
CA GLU A 147 33.17 -4.07 -31.16
C GLU A 147 32.11 -4.31 -30.07
N LYS A 148 32.51 -4.47 -28.80
CA LYS A 148 31.57 -4.65 -27.68
C LYS A 148 31.00 -3.32 -27.19
N THR A 149 31.52 -2.19 -27.67
CA THR A 149 31.21 -0.84 -27.22
C THR A 149 30.90 0.12 -28.38
N LYS A 150 30.49 -0.43 -29.53
CA LYS A 150 30.04 0.32 -30.70
C LYS A 150 28.70 1.03 -30.46
N ILE A 151 28.32 1.93 -31.36
CA ILE A 151 27.20 2.87 -31.14
C ILE A 151 25.85 2.18 -30.95
N GLU A 152 25.65 1.00 -31.51
CA GLU A 152 24.42 0.21 -31.36
C GLU A 152 24.18 -0.23 -29.91
N LYS A 153 25.23 -0.23 -29.07
CA LYS A 153 25.13 -0.45 -27.62
C LYS A 153 24.57 0.73 -26.85
N ALA A 154 24.33 1.87 -27.51
CA ALA A 154 23.66 3.01 -26.90
C ALA A 154 22.13 2.93 -27.02
N PHE A 155 21.56 1.96 -27.74
CA PHE A 155 20.11 1.89 -27.98
C PHE A 155 19.63 0.44 -28.17
N ASP A 156 20.29 -0.53 -27.53
CA ASP A 156 19.91 -1.94 -27.62
C ASP A 156 18.89 -2.37 -26.57
N GLY A 157 18.43 -1.44 -25.73
CA GLY A 157 17.45 -1.70 -24.68
C GLY A 157 18.05 -2.31 -23.41
N ASP A 158 19.38 -2.43 -23.32
CA ASP A 158 20.08 -2.92 -22.14
C ASP A 158 21.06 -1.86 -21.59
N PRO A 159 20.65 -1.08 -20.56
CA PRO A 159 21.51 -0.08 -19.90
C PRO A 159 22.75 -0.64 -19.18
N ALA A 160 22.91 -1.97 -19.11
CA ALA A 160 24.13 -2.61 -18.63
C ALA A 160 25.21 -2.72 -19.73
N THR A 161 24.82 -2.67 -21.00
CA THR A 161 25.75 -2.45 -22.12
C THR A 161 25.97 -0.97 -22.35
N TYR A 162 26.95 -0.60 -23.18
CA TYR A 162 27.25 0.81 -23.43
C TYR A 162 28.08 1.02 -24.69
N PHE A 163 27.84 2.15 -25.33
CA PHE A 163 28.78 2.78 -26.25
C PHE A 163 29.95 3.43 -25.50
N ASN A 164 31.17 3.29 -26.01
CA ASN A 164 32.36 3.98 -25.51
C ASN A 164 33.18 4.51 -26.67
N ALA A 165 33.47 5.81 -26.67
CA ALA A 165 34.44 6.39 -27.59
C ALA A 165 35.81 5.72 -27.43
N LYS A 166 36.66 5.82 -28.45
CA LYS A 166 38.01 5.23 -28.42
C LYS A 166 38.80 5.74 -27.20
N SER A 167 39.66 4.88 -26.65
CA SER A 167 40.47 5.20 -25.48
C SER A 167 41.28 6.50 -25.67
N GLY A 168 41.23 7.37 -24.67
CA GLY A 168 41.91 8.68 -24.68
C GLY A 168 40.95 9.82 -24.33
N GLU A 169 41.43 11.06 -24.47
CA GLU A 169 40.55 12.24 -24.46
C GLU A 169 39.77 12.30 -25.78
N ALA A 170 38.47 12.53 -25.71
CA ALA A 170 37.61 12.70 -26.87
C ALA A 170 37.89 14.04 -27.56
N ALA A 171 37.80 14.07 -28.90
CA ALA A 171 37.83 15.31 -29.65
C ALA A 171 36.45 15.98 -29.59
N PHE A 172 36.36 17.11 -28.88
CA PHE A 172 35.12 17.87 -28.73
C PHE A 172 35.01 19.01 -29.79
N PRO A 173 33.81 19.30 -30.33
CA PRO A 173 32.58 18.57 -30.07
C PRO A 173 32.62 17.15 -30.64
N TYR A 174 32.11 16.20 -29.86
CA TYR A 174 32.00 14.81 -30.26
C TYR A 174 30.61 14.56 -30.81
N ASP A 175 30.53 14.34 -32.11
CA ASP A 175 29.27 14.22 -32.84
C ASP A 175 28.75 12.77 -32.82
N ILE A 176 27.49 12.58 -32.44
CA ILE A 176 26.80 11.29 -32.47
C ILE A 176 25.47 11.48 -33.17
N LYS A 177 25.12 10.55 -34.07
CA LYS A 177 23.89 10.62 -34.85
C LYS A 177 22.99 9.42 -34.56
N PHE A 178 21.68 9.67 -34.56
CA PHE A 178 20.64 8.65 -34.45
C PHE A 178 19.59 8.86 -35.53
N VAL A 179 19.36 7.84 -36.35
CA VAL A 179 18.33 7.85 -37.38
C VAL A 179 17.04 7.34 -36.76
N LEU A 180 15.99 8.18 -36.78
CA LEU A 180 14.66 7.84 -36.29
C LEU A 180 13.70 7.60 -37.46
N ASN A 181 13.69 8.54 -38.43
CA ASN A 181 12.78 8.54 -39.57
C ASN A 181 11.30 8.32 -39.17
N THR A 182 10.87 9.04 -38.14
CA THR A 182 9.51 8.97 -37.61
C THR A 182 8.62 10.07 -38.18
N THR A 183 7.31 9.82 -38.25
CA THR A 183 6.30 10.85 -38.53
C THR A 183 5.87 11.61 -37.28
N GLU A 184 6.29 11.14 -36.11
CA GLU A 184 5.92 11.72 -34.83
C GLU A 184 6.84 12.88 -34.42
N SER A 185 6.37 13.72 -33.50
CA SER A 185 7.21 14.76 -32.91
C SER A 185 8.04 14.19 -31.76
N ILE A 186 9.25 14.70 -31.53
CA ILE A 186 10.06 14.33 -30.36
C ILE A 186 10.03 15.47 -29.34
N ASN A 187 9.58 15.16 -28.12
CA ASN A 187 9.45 16.13 -27.03
C ASN A 187 10.68 16.14 -26.13
N HIS A 188 11.35 14.99 -25.96
CA HIS A 188 12.53 14.89 -25.13
C HIS A 188 13.40 13.67 -25.49
N LEU A 189 14.61 13.65 -24.94
CA LEU A 189 15.45 12.47 -24.88
C LEU A 189 15.74 12.08 -23.43
N ILE A 190 15.94 10.79 -23.19
CA ILE A 190 16.48 10.26 -21.93
C ILE A 190 17.86 9.68 -22.22
N TYR A 191 18.85 10.11 -21.45
CA TYR A 191 20.23 9.64 -21.48
C TYR A 191 20.52 8.80 -20.23
N TYR A 192 21.00 7.59 -20.44
CA TYR A 192 21.44 6.69 -19.38
C TYR A 192 22.98 6.66 -19.40
N PRO A 193 23.65 7.05 -18.31
CA PRO A 193 25.10 6.96 -18.22
C PRO A 193 25.55 5.49 -18.16
N ARG A 194 26.78 5.23 -18.62
CA ARG A 194 27.45 3.94 -18.44
C ARG A 194 27.51 3.58 -16.94
N SER A 195 27.17 2.33 -16.61
CA SER A 195 26.91 1.89 -15.23
C SER A 195 27.92 0.87 -14.66
N ASP A 196 28.99 0.53 -15.39
CA ASP A 196 29.90 -0.54 -14.97
C ASP A 196 30.80 -0.14 -13.78
N ASN A 197 30.81 -1.00 -12.75
CA ASN A 197 31.71 -0.92 -11.60
C ASN A 197 31.82 0.46 -10.93
N GLY A 198 30.76 1.28 -11.00
CA GLY A 198 30.73 2.63 -10.43
C GLY A 198 31.62 3.64 -11.16
N THR A 199 32.10 3.35 -12.37
CA THR A 199 32.89 4.29 -13.16
C THR A 199 31.98 5.15 -14.05
N ARG A 200 31.98 6.45 -13.83
CA ARG A 200 31.17 7.44 -14.59
C ARG A 200 31.89 7.99 -15.84
N TRP A 201 32.83 7.22 -16.39
CA TRP A 201 33.73 7.70 -17.44
C TRP A 201 32.99 7.97 -18.74
N GLY A 202 33.07 9.20 -19.23
CA GLY A 202 32.44 9.63 -20.46
C GLY A 202 30.99 10.04 -20.32
N GLN A 203 30.52 10.22 -19.08
CA GLN A 203 29.22 10.79 -18.81
C GLN A 203 29.10 12.20 -19.42
N PHE A 204 27.98 12.51 -20.05
CA PHE A 204 27.76 13.83 -20.67
C PHE A 204 27.74 14.97 -19.64
N GLY A 205 28.38 16.08 -20.00
CA GLY A 205 28.21 17.39 -19.38
C GLY A 205 27.40 18.28 -20.31
N VAL A 206 28.08 19.26 -20.93
CA VAL A 206 27.48 20.19 -21.89
C VAL A 206 27.31 19.53 -23.25
N PHE A 207 26.12 19.61 -23.85
CA PHE A 207 25.85 19.13 -25.21
C PHE A 207 24.76 19.94 -25.90
N GLU A 208 24.70 19.86 -27.22
CA GLU A 208 23.61 20.40 -28.02
C GLU A 208 22.91 19.28 -28.79
N VAL A 209 21.61 19.46 -29.01
CA VAL A 209 20.81 18.57 -29.86
C VAL A 209 20.41 19.35 -31.10
N TRP A 210 20.64 18.73 -32.24
CA TRP A 210 20.33 19.21 -33.58
C TRP A 210 19.53 18.13 -34.31
N TYR A 211 18.77 18.51 -35.33
CA TYR A 211 18.00 17.57 -36.13
C TYR A 211 17.86 18.03 -37.56
N ASN A 212 17.59 17.09 -38.44
CA ASN A 212 17.11 17.36 -39.79
C ASN A 212 15.82 16.56 -40.05
N THR A 213 15.19 16.79 -41.21
CA THR A 213 13.92 16.13 -41.57
C THR A 213 14.03 15.50 -42.95
N SER A 214 13.04 14.70 -43.33
CA SER A 214 12.96 14.18 -44.70
C SER A 214 12.78 15.28 -45.76
N SER A 215 12.40 16.49 -45.36
CA SER A 215 12.21 17.65 -46.24
C SER A 215 13.45 18.56 -46.38
N SER A 216 14.42 18.45 -45.47
CA SER A 216 15.66 19.25 -45.50
C SER A 216 16.80 18.51 -44.81
N GLU A 217 17.96 18.46 -45.47
CA GLU A 217 19.18 17.85 -44.92
C GLU A 217 19.96 18.78 -43.96
N GLU A 218 19.61 20.08 -43.93
CA GLU A 218 20.23 21.05 -43.04
C GLU A 218 19.84 20.78 -41.58
N TYR A 219 20.83 20.76 -40.68
CA TYR A 219 20.58 20.58 -39.26
C TYR A 219 20.17 21.89 -38.60
N VAL A 220 19.05 21.84 -37.90
CA VAL A 220 18.53 22.93 -37.06
C VAL A 220 18.75 22.57 -35.59
N LYS A 221 19.12 23.54 -34.77
CA LYS A 221 19.33 23.34 -33.33
C LYS A 221 17.99 23.18 -32.62
N ALA A 222 17.82 22.08 -31.90
CA ALA A 222 16.66 21.84 -31.03
C ALA A 222 16.87 22.39 -29.62
N GLY A 223 18.10 22.35 -29.10
CA GLY A 223 18.37 22.80 -27.73
C GLY A 223 19.83 22.68 -27.31
N ALA A 224 20.14 23.26 -26.15
CA ALA A 224 21.42 23.13 -25.47
C ALA A 224 21.18 22.71 -24.02
N PHE A 225 21.97 21.76 -23.53
CA PHE A 225 21.74 21.08 -22.27
C PHE A 225 23.06 20.87 -21.52
N ASP A 226 22.96 20.68 -20.21
CA ASP A 226 24.12 20.40 -19.36
C ASP A 226 23.74 19.44 -18.22
N PHE A 227 24.21 18.19 -18.33
CA PHE A 227 24.03 17.14 -17.32
C PHE A 227 25.11 17.13 -16.23
N LYS A 228 25.97 18.16 -16.19
CA LYS A 228 26.93 18.47 -15.11
C LYS A 228 28.01 17.42 -14.85
N GLU A 229 28.10 16.34 -15.62
CA GLU A 229 29.11 15.27 -15.43
C GLU A 229 29.04 14.59 -14.04
N GLU A 230 27.90 14.68 -13.35
CA GLU A 230 27.75 14.30 -11.93
C GLU A 230 26.77 13.14 -11.66
N LEU A 231 25.96 12.75 -12.64
CA LEU A 231 24.80 11.87 -12.45
C LEU A 231 25.13 10.39 -12.73
N ASN A 232 25.07 9.51 -11.72
CA ASN A 232 25.06 8.05 -11.96
C ASN A 232 23.67 7.54 -12.40
N ASN A 233 22.67 8.41 -12.47
CA ASN A 233 21.30 8.09 -12.81
C ASN A 233 20.93 8.65 -14.20
N PRO A 234 19.88 8.11 -14.84
CA PRO A 234 19.37 8.63 -16.10
C PRO A 234 18.98 10.11 -16.00
N SER A 235 19.11 10.85 -17.10
CA SER A 235 18.85 12.28 -17.19
C SER A 235 17.96 12.58 -18.39
N THR A 236 17.00 13.49 -18.24
CA THR A 236 16.06 13.87 -19.30
C THR A 236 16.37 15.26 -19.82
N ALA A 237 16.36 15.43 -21.14
CA ALA A 237 16.47 16.73 -21.80
C ALA A 237 15.18 17.00 -22.61
N PHE A 238 14.34 17.89 -22.09
CA PHE A 238 13.11 18.34 -22.73
C PHE A 238 13.38 19.46 -23.73
N PHE A 239 12.79 19.37 -24.92
CA PHE A 239 12.87 20.41 -25.93
C PHE A 239 11.78 21.47 -25.69
N ASP A 240 12.15 22.75 -25.71
CA ASP A 240 11.19 23.86 -25.56
C ASP A 240 10.12 23.86 -26.66
N THR A 241 10.47 23.34 -27.84
CA THR A 241 9.55 23.11 -28.95
C THR A 241 9.75 21.68 -29.45
N PRO A 242 8.68 20.88 -29.58
CA PRO A 242 8.80 19.52 -30.11
C PRO A 242 9.44 19.49 -31.49
N ILE A 243 10.35 18.54 -31.70
CA ILE A 243 11.01 18.33 -32.99
C ILE A 243 10.03 17.58 -33.90
N VAL A 244 9.46 18.25 -34.90
CA VAL A 244 8.44 17.64 -35.78
C VAL A 244 9.07 16.67 -36.78
N ALA A 245 8.67 15.40 -36.74
CA ALA A 245 9.01 14.34 -37.71
C ALA A 245 10.51 14.30 -38.10
N PRO A 246 11.44 14.17 -37.14
CA PRO A 246 12.86 14.15 -37.45
C PRO A 246 13.24 12.88 -38.22
N LYS A 247 14.10 13.10 -39.21
CA LYS A 247 14.78 12.00 -39.90
C LYS A 247 15.96 11.53 -39.07
N GLU A 248 16.80 12.44 -38.64
CA GLU A 248 18.01 12.18 -37.87
C GLU A 248 18.19 13.21 -36.75
N ILE A 249 18.64 12.74 -35.59
CA ILE A 249 19.09 13.58 -34.48
C ILE A 249 20.61 13.55 -34.44
N LEU A 250 21.23 14.73 -34.33
CA LEU A 250 22.66 14.92 -34.10
C LEU A 250 22.86 15.49 -32.70
N ILE A 251 23.59 14.76 -31.86
CA ILE A 251 24.03 15.22 -30.55
C ILE A 251 25.48 15.65 -30.67
N LYS A 252 25.76 16.92 -30.36
CA LYS A 252 27.10 17.48 -30.28
C LYS A 252 27.50 17.58 -28.82
N VAL A 253 28.31 16.63 -28.34
CA VAL A 253 28.79 16.65 -26.96
C VAL A 253 29.98 17.59 -26.86
N PHE A 254 29.96 18.55 -25.93
CA PHE A 254 31.04 19.52 -25.72
C PHE A 254 31.88 19.21 -24.48
N SER A 255 31.33 18.49 -23.51
CA SER A 255 32.09 18.00 -22.37
C SER A 255 31.56 16.66 -21.86
N GLY A 256 32.44 15.90 -21.21
CA GLY A 256 32.07 14.68 -20.53
C GLY A 256 33.10 14.28 -19.49
N TYR A 257 32.67 13.51 -18.48
CA TYR A 257 33.49 13.18 -17.32
C TYR A 257 34.79 12.50 -17.75
N ASN A 258 35.92 12.97 -17.19
CA ASN A 258 37.28 12.58 -17.60
C ASN A 258 37.59 12.84 -19.09
N LYS A 259 36.92 13.83 -19.71
CA LYS A 259 37.04 14.21 -21.12
C LYS A 259 36.80 13.04 -22.08
N ARG A 260 35.87 12.15 -21.73
CA ARG A 260 35.47 11.00 -22.54
C ARG A 260 34.02 11.14 -22.98
N VAL A 261 33.55 10.23 -23.83
CA VAL A 261 32.14 10.15 -24.25
C VAL A 261 31.69 8.70 -24.22
N SER A 262 30.59 8.44 -23.51
CA SER A 262 29.95 7.13 -23.39
C SER A 262 28.45 7.28 -23.20
N ILE A 263 27.70 6.27 -23.65
CA ILE A 263 26.25 6.21 -23.50
C ILE A 263 25.93 4.78 -23.06
N GLY A 264 25.26 4.61 -21.92
CA GLY A 264 24.69 3.31 -21.53
C GLY A 264 23.48 2.98 -22.39
N GLU A 265 22.52 3.90 -22.44
CA GLU A 265 21.33 3.83 -23.30
C GLU A 265 20.91 5.27 -23.64
N ILE A 266 20.29 5.50 -24.79
CA ILE A 266 19.63 6.74 -25.15
C ILE A 266 18.29 6.46 -25.81
N GLU A 267 17.30 7.25 -25.45
CA GLU A 267 15.92 7.05 -25.86
C GLU A 267 15.32 8.39 -26.30
N PHE A 268 14.46 8.36 -27.30
CA PHE A 268 13.70 9.53 -27.75
C PHE A 268 12.21 9.29 -27.55
N TYR A 269 11.48 10.33 -27.14
CA TYR A 269 10.09 10.20 -26.74
C TYR A 269 9.21 11.25 -27.42
N SER A 270 8.03 10.81 -27.83
CA SER A 270 6.95 11.60 -28.41
C SER A 270 5.78 11.66 -27.44
N GLU A 271 5.00 12.74 -27.44
CA GLU A 271 3.72 12.77 -26.74
C GLU A 271 2.79 11.67 -27.26
N SER A 272 2.14 10.99 -26.32
CA SER A 272 1.09 10.04 -26.67
C SER A 272 -0.15 10.78 -27.16
N GLU A 273 -0.84 10.24 -28.17
CA GLU A 273 -2.15 10.76 -28.62
C GLU A 273 -3.22 10.66 -27.51
N ASN A 274 -2.98 9.80 -26.52
CA ASN A 274 -3.79 9.62 -25.33
C ASN A 274 -3.23 10.40 -24.11
N SER A 275 -2.34 11.37 -24.31
CA SER A 275 -1.83 12.18 -23.21
C SER A 275 -2.97 13.00 -22.57
N PHE A 276 -3.06 12.94 -21.24
CA PHE A 276 -4.03 13.69 -20.47
C PHE A 276 -3.32 14.43 -19.34
N ASP A 277 -3.29 15.75 -19.43
CA ASP A 277 -2.80 16.59 -18.34
C ASP A 277 -3.84 16.63 -17.21
N TYR A 278 -3.72 15.69 -16.28
CA TYR A 278 -4.57 15.60 -15.11
C TYR A 278 -4.50 16.88 -14.25
N LYS A 279 -3.43 17.68 -14.34
CA LYS A 279 -3.33 18.96 -13.62
C LYS A 279 -4.33 19.99 -14.14
N SER A 280 -4.95 19.79 -15.31
CA SER A 280 -6.05 20.63 -15.77
C SER A 280 -7.33 20.47 -14.92
N ILE A 281 -7.51 19.29 -14.30
CA ILE A 281 -8.71 18.91 -13.54
C ILE A 281 -8.45 18.90 -12.03
N PHE A 282 -7.34 18.32 -11.60
CA PHE A 282 -7.04 18.12 -10.19
C PHE A 282 -6.24 19.28 -9.58
N LYS A 283 -6.46 19.52 -8.29
CA LYS A 283 -5.90 20.66 -7.55
C LYS A 283 -4.39 20.56 -7.37
N ASP A 284 -3.87 19.36 -7.13
CA ASP A 284 -2.46 19.08 -6.87
C ASP A 284 -2.03 17.77 -7.56
N LEU A 285 -0.76 17.41 -7.41
CA LEU A 285 -0.16 16.22 -8.02
C LEU A 285 -0.76 14.90 -7.51
N THR A 286 -1.45 14.93 -6.37
CA THR A 286 -2.01 13.73 -5.74
C THR A 286 -3.34 13.31 -6.35
N CYS A 287 -3.97 14.13 -7.20
CA CYS A 287 -5.27 13.83 -7.79
C CYS A 287 -6.36 13.44 -6.77
N SER A 288 -6.26 13.96 -5.54
CA SER A 288 -7.20 13.66 -4.44
C SER A 288 -8.32 14.69 -4.30
N GLU A 289 -8.21 15.84 -4.97
CA GLU A 289 -9.20 16.93 -4.94
C GLU A 289 -9.32 17.56 -6.34
N LEU A 290 -10.53 17.96 -6.72
CA LEU A 290 -10.77 18.71 -7.96
C LEU A 290 -10.41 20.19 -7.79
N LYS A 291 -10.04 20.84 -8.88
CA LYS A 291 -9.91 22.30 -8.91
C LYS A 291 -11.27 22.98 -8.68
N PRO A 292 -11.30 24.15 -8.02
CA PRO A 292 -12.52 24.96 -7.94
C PRO A 292 -13.07 25.28 -9.32
N GLY A 293 -14.38 25.08 -9.51
CA GLY A 293 -15.08 25.42 -10.75
C GLY A 293 -15.13 24.31 -11.80
N ILE A 294 -14.49 23.15 -11.58
CA ILE A 294 -14.67 21.97 -12.45
C ILE A 294 -16.13 21.54 -12.44
N THR A 295 -16.72 21.37 -13.62
CA THR A 295 -18.11 20.92 -13.79
C THR A 295 -18.18 19.48 -14.26
N ILE A 296 -19.35 18.84 -14.14
CA ILE A 296 -19.57 17.49 -14.69
C ILE A 296 -19.33 17.43 -16.20
N ASN A 297 -19.63 18.52 -16.93
CA ASN A 297 -19.38 18.61 -18.37
C ASN A 297 -17.88 18.64 -18.70
N ASP A 298 -17.03 19.11 -17.79
CA ASP A 298 -15.57 19.08 -17.97
C ASP A 298 -15.02 17.69 -17.68
N ILE A 299 -15.54 17.04 -16.64
CA ILE A 299 -15.24 15.65 -16.32
C ILE A 299 -15.66 14.73 -17.47
N ASP A 300 -16.80 15.01 -18.12
CA ASP A 300 -17.31 14.18 -19.20
C ASP A 300 -16.43 14.15 -20.45
N LYS A 301 -15.61 15.20 -20.64
CA LYS A 301 -14.64 15.33 -21.75
C LYS A 301 -13.34 14.57 -21.50
N ILE A 302 -13.10 14.07 -20.28
CA ILE A 302 -11.89 13.29 -19.97
C ILE A 302 -11.94 11.99 -20.76
N SER A 303 -10.98 11.81 -21.68
CA SER A 303 -10.88 10.64 -22.56
C SER A 303 -10.40 9.38 -21.83
N ILE A 304 -9.59 9.55 -20.78
CA ILE A 304 -9.00 8.45 -20.02
C ILE A 304 -9.98 7.95 -18.96
N PRO A 305 -10.48 6.70 -19.06
CA PRO A 305 -11.51 6.18 -18.15
C PRO A 305 -11.14 6.26 -16.67
N PHE A 306 -9.87 6.00 -16.35
CA PHE A 306 -9.35 6.09 -14.99
C PHE A 306 -9.57 7.49 -14.38
N TYR A 307 -9.07 8.54 -15.05
CA TYR A 307 -9.19 9.92 -14.54
C TYR A 307 -10.63 10.40 -14.54
N LYS A 308 -11.43 10.01 -15.54
CA LYS A 308 -12.86 10.34 -15.58
C LYS A 308 -13.58 9.73 -14.37
N ASN A 309 -13.35 8.45 -14.07
CA ASN A 309 -13.98 7.81 -12.92
C ASN A 309 -13.55 8.44 -11.59
N LEU A 310 -12.24 8.66 -11.40
CA LEU A 310 -11.71 9.29 -10.20
C LEU A 310 -12.31 10.68 -9.98
N ALA A 311 -12.32 11.52 -11.03
CA ALA A 311 -12.89 12.86 -10.97
C ALA A 311 -14.41 12.82 -10.69
N THR A 312 -15.16 11.90 -11.30
CA THR A 312 -16.60 11.71 -11.02
C THR A 312 -16.85 11.36 -9.56
N LYS A 313 -16.12 10.37 -9.00
CA LYS A 313 -16.27 9.97 -7.59
C LYS A 313 -15.97 11.12 -6.63
N LEU A 314 -14.93 11.90 -6.92
CA LEU A 314 -14.59 13.10 -6.14
C LEU A 314 -15.66 14.19 -6.25
N PHE A 315 -16.17 14.44 -7.45
CA PHE A 315 -17.24 15.42 -7.69
C PHE A 315 -18.53 15.08 -6.95
N GLN A 316 -18.87 13.79 -6.87
CA GLN A 316 -20.06 13.29 -6.20
C GLN A 316 -19.90 13.15 -4.67
N GLY A 317 -18.67 13.27 -4.14
CA GLY A 317 -18.39 13.00 -2.74
C GLY A 317 -18.49 11.51 -2.36
N GLU A 318 -18.33 10.62 -3.33
CA GLU A 318 -18.42 9.16 -3.17
C GLU A 318 -17.04 8.48 -3.10
N TYR A 319 -15.96 9.27 -3.12
CA TYR A 319 -14.59 8.75 -3.05
C TYR A 319 -14.21 8.37 -1.61
N ASP A 320 -13.77 7.13 -1.41
CA ASP A 320 -13.27 6.65 -0.12
C ASP A 320 -11.83 7.15 0.11
N GLU A 321 -11.70 8.28 0.79
CA GLU A 321 -10.40 8.96 0.99
C GLU A 321 -9.61 8.46 2.20
N GLU A 322 -10.26 7.89 3.23
CA GLU A 322 -9.69 7.70 4.57
C GLU A 322 -8.34 6.96 4.55
N TYR A 323 -8.26 5.88 3.78
CA TYR A 323 -7.03 5.09 3.62
C TYR A 323 -6.31 5.36 2.30
N ARG A 324 -7.01 5.92 1.30
CA ARG A 324 -6.43 6.15 -0.02
C ARG A 324 -5.54 7.38 -0.05
N VAL A 325 -5.90 8.45 0.66
CA VAL A 325 -5.21 9.73 0.65
C VAL A 325 -4.69 10.03 2.05
N GLN A 326 -3.38 9.94 2.25
CA GLN A 326 -2.78 10.11 3.57
C GLN A 326 -1.52 10.98 3.52
N LEU A 327 -1.22 11.62 4.64
CA LEU A 327 0.05 12.27 4.91
C LEU A 327 1.00 11.27 5.58
N TYR A 328 2.05 10.89 4.89
CA TYR A 328 3.06 9.97 5.41
C TYR A 328 4.22 10.76 5.98
N ARG A 329 4.43 10.62 7.29
CA ARG A 329 5.52 11.29 8.00
C ARG A 329 6.87 10.60 7.76
N PRO A 330 7.98 11.35 7.83
CA PRO A 330 9.30 10.74 7.89
C PRO A 330 9.50 10.03 9.23
N TYR A 331 10.19 8.89 9.17
CA TYR A 331 10.78 8.22 10.32
C TYR A 331 12.30 8.21 10.21
N GLN A 332 13.01 8.29 11.34
CA GLN A 332 14.45 8.08 11.29
C GLN A 332 14.73 6.64 10.83
N HIS A 333 15.75 6.45 10.00
CA HIS A 333 16.16 5.10 9.61
C HIS A 333 16.60 4.31 10.86
N PRO A 334 16.04 3.11 11.13
CA PRO A 334 16.22 2.40 12.39
C PRO A 334 17.67 1.97 12.66
N THR A 335 18.53 1.93 11.63
CA THR A 335 19.97 1.68 11.79
C THR A 335 20.66 2.70 12.68
N ILE A 336 20.24 3.97 12.64
CA ILE A 336 20.90 5.05 13.38
C ILE A 336 20.75 4.82 14.88
N HIS A 337 19.52 4.58 15.34
CA HIS A 337 19.27 4.29 16.74
C HIS A 337 19.78 2.91 17.16
N ALA A 338 19.67 1.89 16.30
CA ALA A 338 20.24 0.57 16.58
C ALA A 338 21.76 0.66 16.83
N SER A 339 22.50 1.42 16.03
CA SER A 339 23.94 1.64 16.24
C SER A 339 24.23 2.43 17.51
N LYS A 340 23.49 3.52 17.79
CA LYS A 340 23.66 4.34 19.00
C LYS A 340 23.37 3.57 20.29
N LEU A 341 22.33 2.74 20.28
CA LEU A 341 21.85 1.97 21.44
C LEU A 341 22.44 0.56 21.51
N LYS A 342 23.19 0.15 20.48
CA LYS A 342 23.78 -1.18 20.32
C LYS A 342 22.74 -2.30 20.31
N THR A 343 21.56 -2.06 19.75
CA THR A 343 20.44 -3.01 19.70
C THR A 343 20.26 -3.58 18.29
N GLY A 344 19.25 -4.45 18.12
CA GLY A 344 18.69 -4.74 16.81
C GLY A 344 17.95 -3.54 16.23
N LYS A 345 17.68 -3.60 14.93
CA LYS A 345 16.92 -2.58 14.22
C LYS A 345 15.43 -2.74 14.50
N TYR A 346 14.75 -1.63 14.75
CA TYR A 346 13.29 -1.56 14.87
C TYR A 346 12.64 -1.49 13.48
N SER A 347 11.30 -1.36 13.41
CA SER A 347 10.54 -1.47 12.17
C SER A 347 11.01 -0.53 11.04
N LEU A 348 10.77 -0.97 9.80
CA LEU A 348 10.73 -0.12 8.61
C LEU A 348 9.27 0.15 8.16
N GLN A 349 8.27 -0.44 8.81
CA GLN A 349 6.88 -0.49 8.34
C GLN A 349 5.94 0.38 9.18
N ASP A 350 6.44 1.44 9.82
CA ASP A 350 5.66 2.35 10.67
C ASP A 350 4.54 3.13 9.94
N ASN A 351 4.54 3.12 8.60
CA ASN A 351 3.59 3.79 7.70
C ASN A 351 2.79 2.74 6.89
N PRO A 352 1.83 2.02 7.51
CA PRO A 352 0.87 1.22 6.74
C PRO A 352 -0.03 2.15 5.92
N THR A 353 -0.45 1.69 4.76
CA THR A 353 -1.44 2.43 3.96
C THR A 353 -2.87 2.04 4.30
N GLY A 354 -3.09 0.81 4.81
CA GLY A 354 -4.43 0.24 4.88
C GLY A 354 -4.96 -0.21 3.51
N ILE A 355 -4.11 -0.29 2.48
CA ILE A 355 -4.46 -0.83 1.16
C ILE A 355 -3.92 -2.25 1.02
N TYR A 356 -4.74 -3.12 0.44
CA TYR A 356 -4.38 -4.47 0.01
C TYR A 356 -4.42 -4.56 -1.52
N TYR A 357 -3.29 -4.91 -2.12
CA TYR A 357 -3.21 -5.17 -3.56
C TYR A 357 -3.35 -6.67 -3.81
N ASN A 358 -4.27 -7.07 -4.69
CA ASN A 358 -4.62 -8.48 -4.87
C ASN A 358 -4.74 -8.96 -6.33
N ASN A 359 -4.70 -8.07 -7.32
CA ASN A 359 -4.74 -8.46 -8.73
C ASN A 359 -3.46 -8.08 -9.46
N LEU A 360 -2.67 -9.10 -9.85
CA LEU A 360 -1.39 -8.96 -10.56
C LEU A 360 -1.54 -8.54 -12.04
N ASP A 361 -2.74 -8.65 -12.61
CA ASP A 361 -3.03 -8.25 -13.99
C ASP A 361 -3.28 -6.73 -14.11
N GLU A 362 -3.38 -6.03 -12.98
CA GLU A 362 -3.73 -4.62 -12.94
C GLU A 362 -2.65 -3.74 -12.35
N SER A 363 -2.68 -2.45 -12.71
CA SER A 363 -1.68 -1.52 -12.18
C SER A 363 -2.08 -0.99 -10.81
N LEU A 364 -1.11 -0.94 -9.90
CA LEU A 364 -1.21 -0.17 -8.66
C LEU A 364 -0.82 1.29 -8.96
N ILE A 365 -1.82 2.17 -8.99
CA ILE A 365 -1.65 3.58 -9.32
C ILE A 365 -1.46 4.37 -8.04
N VAL A 366 -0.38 5.13 -7.98
CA VAL A 366 0.01 5.93 -6.82
C VAL A 366 0.38 7.34 -7.28
N PHE A 367 -0.26 8.34 -6.72
CA PHE A 367 0.10 9.74 -6.91
C PHE A 367 0.85 10.26 -5.70
N VAL A 368 1.97 10.93 -5.94
CA VAL A 368 2.86 11.41 -4.89
C VAL A 368 3.01 12.92 -5.03
N ASP A 369 2.83 13.64 -3.94
CA ASP A 369 3.07 15.08 -3.90
C ASP A 369 4.58 15.41 -3.98
N GLU A 370 4.96 16.67 -3.77
CA GLU A 370 6.35 17.09 -3.76
C GLU A 370 7.21 16.26 -2.78
N LEU A 371 8.27 15.64 -3.30
CA LEU A 371 9.17 14.77 -2.53
C LEU A 371 10.18 15.54 -1.66
N LYS A 372 10.34 16.86 -1.85
CA LYS A 372 11.25 17.72 -1.05
C LYS A 372 12.69 17.18 -1.00
N GLY A 373 13.16 16.59 -2.10
CA GLY A 373 14.48 15.95 -2.21
C GLY A 373 14.63 14.63 -1.41
N ARG A 374 13.53 14.07 -0.89
CA ARG A 374 13.51 12.81 -0.15
C ARG A 374 13.24 11.62 -1.07
N LYS A 375 13.67 10.44 -0.63
CA LYS A 375 13.40 9.17 -1.29
C LYS A 375 12.28 8.46 -0.53
N VAL A 376 11.26 8.04 -1.27
CA VAL A 376 10.14 7.26 -0.74
C VAL A 376 9.96 6.04 -1.63
N SER A 377 9.59 4.92 -1.01
CA SER A 377 9.27 3.70 -1.73
C SER A 377 7.97 3.12 -1.21
N LEU A 378 7.29 2.36 -2.06
CA LEU A 378 6.17 1.53 -1.71
C LEU A 378 6.65 0.09 -1.49
N ASN A 379 6.15 -0.59 -0.45
CA ASN A 379 6.47 -1.99 -0.18
C ASN A 379 5.19 -2.82 -0.09
N ILE A 380 5.19 -4.00 -0.71
CA ILE A 380 4.07 -4.95 -0.69
C ILE A 380 4.51 -6.22 0.01
N VAL A 381 3.75 -6.66 1.02
CA VAL A 381 4.04 -7.88 1.79
C VAL A 381 2.81 -8.79 1.83
N ASP A 382 2.97 -10.00 1.29
CA ASP A 382 2.01 -11.10 1.48
C ASP A 382 2.41 -11.93 2.71
N TYR A 383 1.73 -11.73 3.83
CA TYR A 383 1.99 -12.48 5.07
C TYR A 383 1.49 -13.93 5.01
N SER A 384 0.47 -14.19 4.19
CA SER A 384 -0.12 -15.53 3.99
C SER A 384 0.77 -16.42 3.11
N GLU A 385 1.51 -15.86 2.15
CA GLU A 385 2.44 -16.62 1.29
C GLU A 385 3.88 -16.59 1.82
N SER A 386 4.43 -15.41 2.08
CA SER A 386 5.80 -15.24 2.56
C SER A 386 6.00 -13.89 3.21
N ALA A 387 5.91 -13.89 4.54
CA ALA A 387 6.05 -12.71 5.38
C ALA A 387 7.48 -12.11 5.42
N ASN A 388 8.46 -12.76 4.78
CA ASN A 388 9.82 -12.22 4.59
C ASN A 388 10.09 -11.76 3.15
N GLY A 389 9.23 -12.12 2.19
CA GLY A 389 9.42 -11.84 0.76
C GLY A 389 8.67 -10.62 0.27
N GLY A 390 8.86 -9.46 0.92
CA GLY A 390 8.27 -8.20 0.49
C GLY A 390 8.97 -7.63 -0.75
N ILE A 391 8.23 -6.97 -1.64
CA ILE A 391 8.78 -6.34 -2.86
C ILE A 391 8.65 -4.82 -2.74
N THR A 392 9.70 -4.09 -3.11
CA THR A 392 9.79 -2.64 -2.95
C THR A 392 9.89 -1.95 -4.30
N TYR A 393 9.12 -0.87 -4.47
CA TYR A 393 9.07 -0.04 -5.66
C TYR A 393 9.45 1.39 -5.27
N PRO A 394 10.49 2.01 -5.87
CA PRO A 394 10.75 3.42 -5.66
C PRO A 394 9.57 4.25 -6.20
N LEU A 395 9.24 5.34 -5.49
CA LEU A 395 8.21 6.27 -5.92
C LEU A 395 8.85 7.58 -6.38
N SER A 396 8.31 8.13 -7.46
CA SER A 396 8.63 9.46 -8.00
C SER A 396 7.50 10.43 -7.70
N GLN A 397 7.80 11.74 -7.71
CA GLN A 397 6.79 12.78 -7.63
C GLN A 397 5.81 12.68 -8.82
N GLY A 398 4.51 12.88 -8.57
CA GLY A 398 3.45 12.73 -9.55
C GLY A 398 2.92 11.30 -9.68
N LEU A 399 2.49 10.94 -10.89
CA LEU A 399 1.91 9.64 -11.23
C LEU A 399 2.95 8.52 -11.21
N ASN A 400 2.66 7.44 -10.50
CA ASN A 400 3.39 6.18 -10.55
C ASN A 400 2.42 5.07 -10.96
N ILE A 401 2.71 4.38 -12.05
CA ILE A 401 1.96 3.21 -12.53
C ILE A 401 2.83 1.98 -12.23
N LEU A 402 2.53 1.30 -11.14
CA LEU A 402 3.28 0.12 -10.74
C LEU A 402 2.60 -1.13 -11.30
N LYS A 403 3.40 -2.10 -11.74
CA LYS A 403 2.93 -3.47 -12.05
C LYS A 403 3.51 -4.45 -11.02
N PRO A 404 2.92 -4.54 -9.82
CA PRO A 404 3.51 -5.40 -8.80
C PRO A 404 3.45 -6.87 -9.18
N SER A 405 4.52 -7.59 -8.90
CA SER A 405 4.63 -9.04 -9.14
C SER A 405 4.12 -9.89 -7.97
N LYS A 406 3.64 -9.23 -6.90
CA LYS A 406 3.12 -9.88 -5.71
C LYS A 406 1.93 -9.10 -5.15
N LYS A 407 0.94 -9.83 -4.63
CA LYS A 407 -0.14 -9.30 -3.81
C LYS A 407 0.34 -9.01 -2.39
N GLY A 408 -0.45 -8.32 -1.59
CA GLY A 408 -0.13 -8.09 -0.18
C GLY A 408 -0.61 -6.75 0.38
N LEU A 409 -0.37 -6.57 1.68
CA LEU A 409 -0.56 -5.30 2.36
C LEU A 409 0.50 -4.30 1.87
N VAL A 410 0.08 -3.06 1.67
CA VAL A 410 0.89 -1.98 1.10
C VAL A 410 1.38 -1.04 2.21
N TYR A 411 2.67 -0.71 2.17
CA TYR A 411 3.36 0.18 3.12
C TYR A 411 4.12 1.27 2.38
N ILE A 412 4.25 2.45 3.00
CA ILE A 412 5.14 3.51 2.53
C ILE A 412 6.43 3.49 3.35
N LEU A 413 7.54 3.17 2.71
CA LEU A 413 8.86 3.24 3.31
C LEU A 413 9.39 4.68 3.13
N TYR A 414 9.28 5.48 4.18
CA TYR A 414 9.77 6.86 4.20
C TYR A 414 10.72 7.07 5.39
N HIS A 415 12.01 6.85 5.12
CA HIS A 415 13.07 6.93 6.13
C HIS A 415 14.10 8.00 5.80
N VAL A 416 14.57 8.70 6.83
CA VAL A 416 15.55 9.79 6.75
C VAL A 416 16.59 9.66 7.85
N ASP A 417 17.68 10.42 7.78
CA ASP A 417 18.69 10.43 8.84
C ASP A 417 18.31 11.36 10.01
N ASP A 418 17.43 12.33 9.73
CA ASP A 418 16.92 13.30 10.70
C ASP A 418 16.31 12.65 11.95
N ASP A 419 16.48 13.30 13.09
CA ASP A 419 15.88 12.88 14.35
C ASP A 419 14.42 13.36 14.44
N TYR A 420 13.48 12.42 14.25
CA TYR A 420 12.04 12.63 14.42
C TYR A 420 11.50 11.70 15.51
N SER A 421 10.97 12.26 16.60
CA SER A 421 10.42 11.42 17.67
C SER A 421 9.20 10.63 17.21
N LEU A 422 9.11 9.37 17.63
CA LEU A 422 7.97 8.51 17.34
C LEU A 422 6.66 9.11 17.89
N ASN A 423 6.71 9.64 19.12
CA ASN A 423 5.59 10.26 19.83
C ASN A 423 5.90 11.73 20.14
N PRO A 424 5.83 12.65 19.16
CA PRO A 424 6.13 14.06 19.38
C PRO A 424 5.05 14.69 20.27
N THR A 425 5.46 15.45 21.28
CA THR A 425 4.55 16.16 22.20
C THR A 425 4.68 17.68 22.12
N LYS A 426 5.76 18.17 21.52
CA LYS A 426 6.03 19.61 21.37
C LYS A 426 5.47 20.11 20.05
N SER A 427 4.77 21.24 20.09
CA SER A 427 4.11 21.82 18.91
C SER A 427 5.07 22.13 17.78
N GLU A 428 6.31 22.55 18.06
CA GLU A 428 7.32 22.80 17.03
C GLU A 428 7.76 21.52 16.32
N GLU A 429 7.90 20.42 17.06
CA GLU A 429 8.29 19.12 16.50
C GLU A 429 7.16 18.52 15.65
N ILE A 430 5.92 18.61 16.14
CA ILE A 430 4.72 18.18 15.40
C ILE A 430 4.65 18.94 14.07
N LYS A 431 4.74 20.27 14.10
CA LYS A 431 4.74 21.11 12.89
C LYS A 431 5.88 20.77 11.93
N LYS A 432 7.08 20.48 12.45
CA LYS A 432 8.22 20.06 11.61
C LYS A 432 7.94 18.74 10.91
N ILE A 433 7.39 17.76 11.62
CA ILE A 433 7.01 16.45 11.05
C ILE A 433 5.92 16.62 10.00
N GLU A 434 4.89 17.42 10.27
CA GLU A 434 3.81 17.70 9.32
C GLU A 434 4.33 18.39 8.06
N LEU A 435 5.19 19.41 8.21
CA LEU A 435 5.78 20.13 7.09
C LEU A 435 6.65 19.23 6.21
N GLU A 436 7.29 18.21 6.79
CA GLU A 436 8.13 17.26 6.06
C GLU A 436 7.34 16.03 5.59
N SER A 437 6.08 15.86 6.03
CA SER A 437 5.23 14.77 5.57
C SER A 437 4.90 14.93 4.08
N ILE A 438 4.64 13.81 3.42
CA ILE A 438 4.37 13.75 1.99
C ILE A 438 2.95 13.20 1.80
N LYS A 439 2.10 13.95 1.09
CA LYS A 439 0.76 13.51 0.72
C LYS A 439 0.90 12.47 -0.39
N ILE A 440 0.40 11.27 -0.15
CA ILE A 440 0.40 10.18 -1.13
C ILE A 440 -1.01 9.64 -1.26
N HIS A 441 -1.42 9.46 -2.50
CA HIS A 441 -2.71 8.92 -2.88
C HIS A 441 -2.54 7.56 -3.59
N VAL A 442 -2.91 6.48 -2.90
CA VAL A 442 -2.94 5.13 -3.46
C VAL A 442 -4.34 4.88 -4.03
N SER A 443 -4.52 5.16 -5.32
CA SER A 443 -5.83 5.31 -5.95
C SER A 443 -6.47 3.99 -6.39
N THR A 444 -5.68 2.92 -6.56
CA THR A 444 -6.17 1.56 -6.89
C THR A 444 -5.78 0.56 -5.81
N GLY A 445 -6.23 -0.69 -5.96
CA GLY A 445 -6.20 -1.68 -4.88
C GLY A 445 -7.41 -1.55 -3.94
N LEU A 446 -7.51 -2.50 -3.01
CA LEU A 446 -8.64 -2.62 -2.10
C LEU A 446 -8.34 -1.95 -0.76
N VAL A 447 -9.33 -1.25 -0.21
CA VAL A 447 -9.23 -0.72 1.16
C VAL A 447 -9.37 -1.89 2.13
N ASN A 448 -8.31 -2.12 2.91
CA ASN A 448 -8.27 -3.07 4.02
C ASN A 448 -8.45 -2.39 5.38
N GLY A 449 -8.02 -1.14 5.49
CA GLY A 449 -7.97 -0.40 6.75
C GLY A 449 -6.78 -0.78 7.64
N TYR A 450 -6.62 -0.02 8.72
CA TYR A 450 -5.73 -0.31 9.84
C TYR A 450 -6.24 0.37 11.12
N PHE A 451 -5.89 -0.15 12.28
CA PHE A 451 -6.19 0.48 13.56
C PHE A 451 -4.97 1.26 14.06
N ASP A 452 -5.13 2.53 14.46
CA ASP A 452 -4.10 3.31 15.18
C ASP A 452 -4.70 3.87 16.46
N ILE A 453 -4.11 3.55 17.62
CA ILE A 453 -4.59 4.00 18.94
C ILE A 453 -4.61 5.53 19.09
N ARG A 454 -3.89 6.27 18.22
CA ARG A 454 -3.94 7.74 18.20
C ARG A 454 -5.16 8.30 17.48
N LYS A 455 -5.81 7.51 16.63
CA LYS A 455 -6.91 7.92 15.75
C LYS A 455 -8.22 7.19 16.04
N ASN A 456 -8.13 5.94 16.49
CA ASN A 456 -9.24 5.02 16.59
C ASN A 456 -9.44 4.52 18.03
N ASN A 457 -10.64 4.02 18.29
CA ASN A 457 -11.02 3.41 19.55
C ASN A 457 -11.83 2.11 19.33
N ASN A 458 -12.31 1.46 20.40
CA ASN A 458 -13.04 0.20 20.29
C ASN A 458 -14.36 0.31 19.49
N SER A 459 -15.01 1.48 19.44
CA SER A 459 -16.20 1.68 18.59
C SER A 459 -15.88 1.54 17.11
N ASP A 460 -14.69 1.97 16.71
CA ASP A 460 -14.26 2.00 15.31
C ASP A 460 -13.74 0.63 14.88
N TRP A 461 -13.15 -0.10 15.83
CA TRP A 461 -12.50 -1.38 15.60
C TRP A 461 -13.37 -2.40 14.89
N GLN A 462 -14.63 -2.54 15.31
CA GLN A 462 -15.52 -3.52 14.69
C GLN A 462 -15.66 -3.25 13.19
N SER A 463 -15.93 -2.00 12.81
CA SER A 463 -16.05 -1.62 11.40
C SER A 463 -14.73 -1.82 10.63
N ILE A 464 -13.60 -1.40 11.22
CA ILE A 464 -12.27 -1.54 10.58
C ILE A 464 -11.94 -3.01 10.32
N ARG A 465 -12.08 -3.86 11.35
CA ARG A 465 -11.80 -5.30 11.29
C ARG A 465 -12.76 -6.03 10.36
N ASP A 466 -14.04 -5.67 10.38
CA ASP A 466 -15.07 -6.40 9.65
C ASP A 466 -15.06 -6.06 8.15
N ASN A 467 -14.61 -4.86 7.79
CA ASN A 467 -14.41 -4.42 6.40
C ASN A 467 -13.06 -4.85 5.80
N ALA A 468 -12.13 -5.37 6.60
CA ALA A 468 -10.83 -5.83 6.11
C ALA A 468 -10.98 -6.95 5.06
N VAL A 469 -10.31 -6.80 3.93
CA VAL A 469 -10.36 -7.71 2.78
C VAL A 469 -9.21 -8.72 2.74
N SER A 470 -8.11 -8.41 3.43
CA SER A 470 -6.96 -9.29 3.64
C SER A 470 -7.20 -10.20 4.86
N ASN A 471 -6.46 -11.30 4.94
CA ASN A 471 -6.45 -12.15 6.13
C ASN A 471 -5.83 -11.45 7.34
N GLU A 472 -4.90 -10.52 7.09
CA GLU A 472 -4.18 -9.77 8.11
C GLU A 472 -4.55 -8.29 8.13
N ILE A 473 -4.42 -7.68 9.30
CA ILE A 473 -4.62 -6.24 9.52
C ILE A 473 -3.54 -5.65 10.42
N ASP A 474 -3.17 -4.41 10.14
CA ASP A 474 -2.24 -3.59 10.92
C ASP A 474 -2.93 -2.97 12.15
N VAL A 475 -2.28 -3.10 13.31
CA VAL A 475 -2.71 -2.55 14.60
C VAL A 475 -1.55 -1.79 15.22
N LEU A 476 -1.69 -0.46 15.32
CA LEU A 476 -0.63 0.47 15.68
C LEU A 476 -0.87 1.01 17.10
N GLY A 477 0.09 0.75 17.97
CA GLY A 477 0.23 1.41 19.25
C GLY A 477 1.09 2.67 19.18
N LEU A 478 1.45 3.19 20.35
CA LEU A 478 2.44 4.25 20.53
C LEU A 478 3.88 3.74 20.40
N HIS A 479 4.15 2.48 20.74
CA HIS A 479 5.49 1.88 20.76
C HIS A 479 5.59 0.57 19.98
N SER A 480 4.48 -0.08 19.71
CA SER A 480 4.38 -1.36 19.02
C SER A 480 3.53 -1.26 17.76
N HIS A 481 3.84 -2.11 16.79
CA HIS A 481 3.05 -2.31 15.58
C HIS A 481 2.84 -3.81 15.43
N VAL A 482 1.59 -4.24 15.35
CA VAL A 482 1.21 -5.65 15.23
C VAL A 482 0.53 -5.86 13.87
N VAL A 483 0.96 -6.87 13.13
CA VAL A 483 0.20 -7.42 11.98
C VAL A 483 -0.30 -8.81 12.35
N TRP A 484 -1.62 -8.97 12.40
CA TRP A 484 -2.25 -10.20 12.88
C TRP A 484 -3.52 -10.58 12.11
N SER A 485 -3.99 -11.81 12.32
CA SER A 485 -5.15 -12.39 11.67
C SER A 485 -6.46 -11.67 12.07
N VAL A 486 -7.20 -11.20 11.06
CA VAL A 486 -8.56 -10.64 11.20
C VAL A 486 -9.50 -11.68 11.80
N ALA A 487 -9.38 -12.94 11.38
CA ALA A 487 -10.22 -14.04 11.88
C ALA A 487 -9.97 -14.31 13.36
N ASP A 488 -8.71 -14.32 13.80
CA ASP A 488 -8.39 -14.51 15.22
C ASP A 488 -8.99 -13.37 16.07
N TYR A 489 -8.90 -12.12 15.61
CA TYR A 489 -9.50 -10.99 16.33
C TYR A 489 -11.03 -11.05 16.39
N LYS A 490 -11.69 -11.56 15.34
CA LYS A 490 -13.14 -11.80 15.30
C LYS A 490 -13.54 -12.89 16.29
N ASP A 491 -12.87 -14.05 16.24
CA ASP A 491 -13.18 -15.21 17.08
C ASP A 491 -13.09 -14.91 18.58
N TYR A 492 -12.12 -14.10 18.99
CA TYR A 492 -11.93 -13.71 20.39
C TYR A 492 -12.76 -12.50 20.83
N ASN A 493 -13.49 -11.85 19.92
CA ASN A 493 -14.12 -10.56 20.15
C ASN A 493 -13.15 -9.57 20.83
N THR A 494 -11.98 -9.41 20.22
CA THR A 494 -10.83 -8.76 20.88
C THR A 494 -11.12 -7.30 21.24
N ASN A 495 -10.90 -6.94 22.51
CA ASN A 495 -10.82 -5.55 22.94
C ASN A 495 -9.48 -4.96 22.47
N ILE A 496 -9.49 -4.36 21.27
CA ILE A 496 -8.25 -3.98 20.59
C ILE A 496 -7.48 -2.92 21.36
N VAL A 497 -8.16 -1.92 21.94
CA VAL A 497 -7.50 -0.85 22.71
C VAL A 497 -6.76 -1.45 23.91
N GLN A 498 -7.39 -2.39 24.63
CA GLN A 498 -6.78 -3.05 25.78
C GLN A 498 -5.55 -3.88 25.35
N MET A 499 -5.67 -4.68 24.30
CA MET A 499 -4.58 -5.53 23.82
C MET A 499 -3.40 -4.71 23.30
N THR A 500 -3.66 -3.67 22.50
CA THR A 500 -2.63 -2.73 22.03
C THR A 500 -1.94 -2.06 23.22
N THR A 501 -2.70 -1.64 24.24
CA THR A 501 -2.14 -1.04 25.46
C THR A 501 -1.23 -2.00 26.22
N TYR A 502 -1.58 -3.28 26.32
CA TYR A 502 -0.72 -4.28 26.97
C TYR A 502 0.58 -4.52 26.22
N ILE A 503 0.51 -4.67 24.90
CA ILE A 503 1.69 -4.90 24.05
C ILE A 503 2.60 -3.65 24.05
N ASP A 504 2.02 -2.45 23.95
CA ASP A 504 2.77 -1.19 24.04
C ASP A 504 3.46 -1.03 25.39
N ASN A 505 2.77 -1.33 26.49
CA ASN A 505 3.34 -1.23 27.82
C ASN A 505 4.49 -2.21 28.02
N LEU A 506 4.42 -3.41 27.45
CA LEU A 506 5.53 -4.36 27.45
C LEU A 506 6.76 -3.76 26.75
N VAL A 507 6.60 -3.17 25.56
CA VAL A 507 7.72 -2.51 24.85
C VAL A 507 8.26 -1.33 25.64
N LYS A 508 7.37 -0.51 26.21
CA LYS A 508 7.72 0.64 27.05
C LYS A 508 8.50 0.24 28.30
N GLN A 509 8.11 -0.83 28.99
CA GLN A 509 8.79 -1.31 30.19
C GLN A 509 10.22 -1.76 29.89
N GLN A 510 10.47 -2.37 28.73
CA GLN A 510 11.84 -2.66 28.31
C GLN A 510 12.65 -1.38 28.07
N HIS A 511 12.05 -0.36 27.44
CA HIS A 511 12.72 0.94 27.25
C HIS A 511 13.00 1.64 28.59
N GLU A 512 12.13 1.50 29.59
CA GLU A 512 12.34 1.99 30.95
C GLU A 512 13.51 1.26 31.62
N PHE A 513 13.55 -0.08 31.53
CA PHE A 513 14.66 -0.87 32.06
C PHE A 513 16.01 -0.51 31.42
N MET A 514 16.01 -0.21 30.12
CA MET A 514 17.18 0.29 29.38
C MET A 514 17.59 1.73 29.77
N GLY A 515 16.78 2.44 30.58
CA GLY A 515 17.03 3.83 30.96
C GLY A 515 16.78 4.85 29.85
N LEU A 516 16.08 4.48 28.77
CA LEU A 516 15.93 5.34 27.58
C LEU A 516 15.11 6.60 27.86
N TYR A 517 14.11 6.52 28.76
CA TYR A 517 13.32 7.68 29.17
C TYR A 517 14.17 8.70 29.94
N HIS A 518 14.99 8.24 30.89
CA HIS A 518 15.85 9.12 31.69
C HIS A 518 16.87 9.85 30.81
N HIS A 519 17.41 9.18 29.79
CA HIS A 519 18.41 9.75 28.89
C HIS A 519 17.83 10.42 27.62
N ASN A 520 16.50 10.44 27.47
CA ASN A 520 15.82 10.93 26.26
C ASN A 520 16.36 10.29 24.96
N LYS A 521 16.53 8.95 24.97
CA LYS A 521 17.06 8.16 23.84
C LYS A 521 16.06 7.13 23.32
N LEU A 522 14.77 7.43 23.40
CA LEU A 522 13.71 6.54 22.92
C LEU A 522 13.88 6.22 21.42
N PHE A 523 13.49 5.00 21.03
CA PHE A 523 13.46 4.61 19.63
C PHE A 523 12.54 5.52 18.82
N LYS A 524 12.90 5.70 17.55
CA LYS A 524 12.20 6.56 16.60
C LYS A 524 11.21 5.79 15.72
N ASN A 525 11.15 4.47 15.91
CA ASN A 525 10.31 3.51 15.19
C ASN A 525 9.60 2.61 16.20
N ARG A 526 8.50 1.98 15.81
CA ARG A 526 7.82 0.99 16.65
C ARG A 526 8.56 -0.35 16.63
N GLN A 527 8.41 -1.11 17.72
CA GLN A 527 8.74 -2.52 17.73
C GLN A 527 7.68 -3.27 16.90
N PHE A 528 8.12 -3.90 15.82
CA PHE A 528 7.20 -4.61 14.93
C PHE A 528 7.06 -6.07 15.32
N MET A 529 5.82 -6.51 15.45
CA MET A 529 5.42 -7.87 15.79
C MET A 529 4.52 -8.37 14.68
N ARG A 530 4.84 -9.51 14.08
CA ARG A 530 4.04 -9.99 12.96
C ARG A 530 3.79 -11.48 13.00
N ILE A 531 2.66 -11.83 12.40
CA ILE A 531 2.31 -13.19 12.06
C ILE A 531 3.29 -13.79 11.03
N ASP A 532 3.52 -15.10 11.14
CA ASP A 532 4.12 -15.94 10.11
C ASP A 532 3.54 -17.35 10.25
N TYR A 533 2.84 -17.83 9.22
CA TYR A 533 2.14 -19.10 9.30
C TYR A 533 3.07 -20.32 9.25
N PHE A 534 4.33 -20.14 8.82
CA PHE A 534 5.23 -21.22 8.46
C PHE A 534 6.35 -21.46 9.47
N VAL A 535 6.48 -20.62 10.48
CA VAL A 535 7.57 -20.72 11.46
C VAL A 535 7.28 -21.80 12.50
N PRO A 536 8.30 -22.51 13.01
CA PRO A 536 8.08 -23.56 14.01
C PRO A 536 7.86 -23.01 15.44
N ALA A 537 8.37 -21.81 15.72
CA ALA A 537 8.33 -21.16 17.02
C ALA A 537 8.47 -19.63 16.84
N ALA A 538 8.28 -18.89 17.93
CA ALA A 538 8.57 -17.46 17.95
C ALA A 538 10.09 -17.22 17.79
N TYR A 539 10.45 -16.09 17.18
CA TYR A 539 11.83 -15.62 17.12
C TYR A 539 11.91 -14.11 16.88
N ALA A 540 13.09 -13.55 17.08
CA ALA A 540 13.41 -12.15 16.83
C ALA A 540 14.57 -12.00 15.84
N THR A 541 14.51 -10.95 15.02
CA THR A 541 15.61 -10.54 14.15
C THR A 541 15.53 -9.03 13.91
N ASP A 542 16.48 -8.47 13.17
CA ASP A 542 16.38 -7.07 12.77
C ASP A 542 15.02 -6.80 12.11
N TYR A 543 14.43 -5.66 12.47
CA TYR A 543 13.14 -5.13 12.01
C TYR A 543 11.88 -5.78 12.59
N ARG A 544 11.93 -6.95 13.24
CA ARG A 544 10.70 -7.61 13.74
C ARG A 544 10.91 -8.72 14.78
N THR A 545 9.84 -9.01 15.51
CA THR A 545 9.58 -10.30 16.17
C THR A 545 8.47 -11.04 15.44
N VAL A 546 8.53 -12.37 15.43
CA VAL A 546 7.71 -13.21 14.57
C VAL A 546 7.01 -14.30 15.37
N TYR A 547 5.73 -14.53 15.09
CA TYR A 547 4.89 -15.48 15.83
C TYR A 547 3.97 -16.28 14.91
N LYS A 548 3.80 -17.57 15.19
CA LYS A 548 2.82 -18.43 14.50
C LYS A 548 1.45 -18.30 15.13
N ASN A 549 0.42 -17.99 14.33
CA ASN A 549 -0.93 -17.78 14.83
C ASN A 549 -1.50 -18.97 15.61
N THR A 550 -1.35 -20.20 15.10
CA THR A 550 -1.89 -21.40 15.77
C THR A 550 -1.27 -21.67 17.14
N LEU A 551 -0.12 -21.06 17.44
CA LEU A 551 0.57 -21.20 18.72
C LEU A 551 0.42 -20.00 19.65
N PHE A 552 0.06 -18.82 19.13
CA PHE A 552 0.13 -17.57 19.89
C PHE A 552 -1.10 -16.66 19.75
N LYS A 553 -2.17 -17.08 19.05
CA LYS A 553 -3.36 -16.24 18.85
C LYS A 553 -3.94 -15.69 20.15
N GLU A 554 -4.01 -16.48 21.22
CA GLU A 554 -4.54 -16.02 22.49
C GLU A 554 -3.72 -14.89 23.11
N VAL A 555 -2.41 -14.83 22.82
CA VAL A 555 -1.48 -13.82 23.34
C VAL A 555 -1.74 -12.46 22.70
N PHE A 556 -2.15 -12.44 21.43
CA PHE A 556 -2.46 -11.22 20.69
C PHE A 556 -3.93 -10.81 20.76
N CYS A 557 -4.84 -11.73 21.13
CA CYS A 557 -6.29 -11.51 21.03
C CYS A 557 -7.05 -11.46 22.37
N SER A 558 -6.43 -11.84 23.49
CA SER A 558 -7.14 -11.87 24.78
C SER A 558 -6.25 -11.47 25.97
N GLU A 559 -6.85 -10.81 26.96
CA GLU A 559 -6.15 -10.44 28.20
C GLU A 559 -5.59 -11.66 28.93
N ASP A 560 -6.40 -12.71 29.10
CA ASP A 560 -5.97 -13.93 29.80
C ASP A 560 -4.83 -14.66 29.06
N GLY A 561 -4.91 -14.71 27.73
CA GLY A 561 -3.85 -15.30 26.91
C GLY A 561 -2.56 -14.49 26.96
N PHE A 562 -2.66 -13.17 26.87
CA PHE A 562 -1.53 -12.26 27.05
C PHE A 562 -0.90 -12.46 28.43
N ARG A 563 -1.67 -12.35 29.52
CA ARG A 563 -1.14 -12.44 30.89
C ARG A 563 -0.46 -13.77 31.18
N ARG A 564 -1.00 -14.87 30.68
CA ARG A 564 -0.45 -16.22 30.91
C ARG A 564 0.85 -16.47 30.16
N ARG A 565 1.05 -15.81 29.01
CA ARG A 565 2.16 -16.11 28.08
C ARG A 565 2.97 -14.89 27.67
N MET A 566 2.84 -13.76 28.37
CA MET A 566 3.54 -12.50 28.04
C MET A 566 5.05 -12.65 28.01
N TRP A 567 5.59 -13.60 28.78
CA TRP A 567 7.01 -13.96 28.75
C TRP A 567 7.53 -14.16 27.33
N VAL A 568 6.76 -14.79 26.45
CA VAL A 568 7.21 -15.06 25.07
C VAL A 568 7.39 -13.76 24.29
N ILE A 569 6.45 -12.82 24.40
CA ILE A 569 6.60 -11.52 23.74
C ILE A 569 7.77 -10.74 24.36
N GLY A 570 7.86 -10.72 25.69
CA GLY A 570 8.96 -10.07 26.42
C GLY A 570 10.33 -10.61 26.01
N HIS A 571 10.46 -11.94 25.88
CA HIS A 571 11.66 -12.65 25.47
C HIS A 571 12.12 -12.25 24.06
N GLU A 572 11.21 -12.26 23.08
CA GLU A 572 11.54 -11.91 21.69
C GLU A 572 11.84 -10.43 21.51
N VAL A 573 11.06 -9.54 22.11
CA VAL A 573 11.38 -8.09 22.11
C VAL A 573 12.70 -7.84 22.83
N GLY A 574 12.97 -8.61 23.89
CA GLY A 574 14.23 -8.59 24.63
C GLY A 574 15.44 -8.95 23.77
N HIS A 575 15.31 -9.88 22.80
CA HIS A 575 16.39 -10.18 21.85
C HIS A 575 16.73 -8.99 20.95
N VAL A 576 15.73 -8.21 20.53
CA VAL A 576 15.95 -6.98 19.77
C VAL A 576 16.70 -5.97 20.65
N ASN A 577 16.26 -5.80 21.90
CA ASN A 577 16.82 -4.84 22.85
C ASN A 577 18.14 -5.28 23.54
N GLN A 578 18.57 -6.52 23.32
CA GLN A 578 19.80 -7.05 23.89
C GLN A 578 21.02 -6.31 23.34
N THR A 579 21.71 -5.55 24.20
CA THR A 579 22.81 -4.68 23.78
C THR A 579 24.05 -5.48 23.38
N ARG A 580 24.62 -5.16 22.21
CA ARG A 580 25.75 -5.88 21.59
C ARG A 580 26.67 -4.93 20.80
N PRO A 581 27.95 -4.76 21.21
CA PRO A 581 28.58 -5.28 22.43
C PRO A 581 28.01 -4.61 23.69
N GLY A 582 27.79 -5.39 24.75
CA GLY A 582 27.13 -4.93 25.97
C GLY A 582 26.74 -6.11 26.84
N ILE A 583 25.44 -6.22 27.17
CA ILE A 583 24.92 -7.33 27.99
C ILE A 583 24.82 -8.65 27.22
N LYS A 584 25.08 -8.66 25.91
CA LYS A 584 25.18 -9.89 25.10
C LYS A 584 26.64 -10.20 24.78
N TRP A 585 27.15 -11.29 25.32
CA TRP A 585 28.42 -11.91 24.90
C TRP A 585 28.22 -13.39 24.56
N HIS A 586 29.28 -14.05 24.08
CA HIS A 586 29.22 -15.45 23.70
C HIS A 586 28.65 -16.33 24.83
N GLY A 587 27.69 -17.20 24.50
CA GLY A 587 27.00 -18.07 25.47
C GLY A 587 25.80 -17.45 26.19
N THR A 588 25.47 -16.17 25.94
CA THR A 588 24.37 -15.47 26.66
C THR A 588 23.20 -15.01 25.78
N THR A 589 23.17 -15.43 24.51
CA THR A 589 22.12 -15.04 23.56
C THR A 589 20.71 -15.27 24.09
N GLU A 590 20.46 -16.43 24.70
CA GLU A 590 19.18 -16.85 25.30
C GLU A 590 19.09 -16.60 26.82
N VAL A 591 20.01 -15.80 27.37
CA VAL A 591 20.08 -15.51 28.81
C VAL A 591 19.76 -14.06 29.08
N THR A 592 20.49 -13.12 28.48
CA THR A 592 20.36 -11.71 28.89
C THR A 592 19.17 -10.98 28.27
N ASN A 593 18.53 -11.56 27.24
CA ASN A 593 17.23 -11.09 26.77
C ASN A 593 16.12 -11.36 27.82
N ASN A 594 16.24 -12.44 28.61
CA ASN A 594 15.27 -12.76 29.67
C ASN A 594 15.28 -11.77 30.83
N ILE A 595 16.32 -10.94 30.97
CA ILE A 595 16.32 -9.84 31.93
C ILE A 595 15.19 -8.84 31.62
N TYR A 596 14.86 -8.68 30.34
CA TYR A 596 13.74 -7.84 29.92
C TYR A 596 12.37 -8.53 30.00
N ALA A 597 12.35 -9.87 30.09
CA ALA A 597 11.13 -10.65 30.11
C ALA A 597 10.62 -10.92 31.54
N LEU A 598 11.53 -10.93 32.53
CA LEU A 598 11.25 -10.99 33.98
C LEU A 598 10.69 -9.65 34.45
#